data_AF-A0A1T4KSL8-F1
#
_entry.id   AF-A0A1T4KSL8-F1
#
_cell.length_a   1.000
_cell.length_b   1.000
_cell.length_c   1.000
_cell.angle_alpha   90.00
_cell.angle_beta   90.00
_cell.angle_gamma   90.00
#
_symmetry.space_group_name_H-M   'P 1'
#
loop_
_entity.id
_entity.type
_entity.pdbx_description
1 polymer ?
#
loop_
_entity_poly.entity_id
_entity_poly.type
_entity_poly.pdbx_seq_one_letter_code
_entity_poly.pdbx_strand_id
1 'polypeptide(L)'
;MANKNVGGQAVIEGVMMRGQDLLATAVRRPDGEIVYKKTYISKNRGKLSKIPFFRGAVMLFDSLVMGIKELTFSANQSEMEEEKQLSHKEAVLTTIGSLALGIGLFIVVPSLLGGFLFKNDRLHANLLEAALRLLFFVLYIWIISFSKEVQRVFQYHGAEHKSIYTYEEGLELTPENAKKYTTLHPRCGTSFLLIVMLIAIIVFSALDFILPPPSTIYMKLFTRVVLRILFMPIIAGIAYEIQRYTSRHLDKLWVRMIAAPGMWLQKITTKEPDMEQLEVAIVALKVALNENVENAREVY
;
A
#
# COMPACT_ATOMS: atom_id res chain seq x y z
N MET A 1 27.65 6.03 -4.30
CA MET A 1 26.44 6.74 -3.84
C MET A 1 25.35 5.70 -3.67
N ALA A 2 24.69 5.65 -2.51
CA ALA A 2 23.56 4.75 -2.27
C ALA A 2 22.53 4.91 -3.40
N ASN A 3 22.09 3.80 -3.98
CA ASN A 3 21.07 3.84 -5.02
C ASN A 3 19.74 4.18 -4.34
N LYS A 4 19.36 5.46 -4.33
CA LYS A 4 18.24 6.00 -3.55
C LYS A 4 16.85 5.43 -3.90
N ASN A 5 16.75 4.46 -4.82
CA ASN A 5 15.48 3.86 -5.23
C ASN A 5 15.24 2.51 -4.54
N VAL A 6 15.24 2.51 -3.21
CA VAL A 6 14.69 1.41 -2.41
C VAL A 6 13.28 1.77 -1.96
N GLY A 7 12.47 0.74 -1.69
CA GLY A 7 11.16 0.88 -1.07
C GLY A 7 10.75 -0.45 -0.48
N GLY A 8 9.73 -0.46 0.39
CA GLY A 8 9.26 -1.69 0.97
C GLY A 8 7.76 -1.72 1.22
N GLN A 9 7.35 -2.79 1.89
CA GLN A 9 6.02 -3.03 2.39
C GLN A 9 6.13 -3.87 3.66
N ALA A 10 5.45 -3.47 4.73
CA ALA A 10 5.29 -4.33 5.89
C ALA A 10 4.46 -5.56 5.55
N VAL A 11 4.87 -6.70 6.10
CA VAL A 11 4.15 -7.97 6.02
C VAL A 11 3.97 -8.54 7.42
N ILE A 12 3.37 -9.73 7.55
CA ILE A 12 3.13 -10.34 8.87
C ILE A 12 4.49 -10.75 9.46
N GLU A 13 4.77 -10.29 10.68
CA GLU A 13 6.06 -10.49 11.36
C GLU A 13 7.32 -10.15 10.53
N GLY A 14 7.20 -9.20 9.59
CA GLY A 14 8.32 -8.95 8.69
C GLY A 14 8.17 -7.74 7.76
N VAL A 15 9.15 -7.62 6.87
CA VAL A 15 9.19 -6.57 5.85
C VAL A 15 9.64 -7.16 4.52
N MET A 16 8.94 -6.77 3.45
CA MET A 16 9.41 -6.91 2.08
C MET A 16 10.13 -5.62 1.67
N MET A 17 11.36 -5.75 1.20
CA MET A 17 12.18 -4.69 0.65
C MET A 17 12.47 -4.94 -0.82
N ARG A 18 12.51 -3.85 -1.58
CA ARG A 18 12.74 -3.87 -3.01
C ARG A 18 13.90 -2.97 -3.38
N GLY A 19 14.97 -3.60 -3.83
CA GLY A 19 16.11 -2.95 -4.44
C GLY A 19 15.95 -2.79 -5.95
N GLN A 20 17.08 -2.57 -6.63
CA GLN A 20 17.11 -2.39 -8.08
C GLN A 20 16.85 -3.70 -8.83
N ASP A 21 17.52 -4.78 -8.40
CA ASP A 21 17.57 -6.06 -9.08
C ASP A 21 16.93 -7.20 -8.26
N LEU A 22 16.80 -7.00 -6.95
CA LEU A 22 16.31 -8.00 -6.00
C LEU A 22 15.16 -7.44 -5.16
N LEU A 23 14.20 -8.31 -4.91
CA LEU A 23 13.20 -8.19 -3.87
C LEU A 23 13.55 -9.19 -2.78
N ALA A 24 13.48 -8.77 -1.52
CA ALA A 24 13.73 -9.63 -0.38
C ALA A 24 12.65 -9.45 0.68
N THR A 25 12.08 -10.54 1.14
CA THR A 25 11.11 -10.53 2.25
C THR A 25 11.73 -11.27 3.42
N ALA A 26 11.95 -10.56 4.53
CA ALA A 26 12.43 -11.16 5.77
C ALA A 26 11.31 -11.20 6.80
N VAL A 27 11.23 -12.30 7.54
CA VAL A 27 10.18 -12.60 8.52
C VAL A 27 10.83 -13.19 9.77
N ARG A 28 10.40 -12.75 10.95
CA ARG A 28 10.76 -13.39 12.21
C ARG A 28 9.76 -14.50 12.53
N ARG A 29 10.25 -15.74 12.63
CA ARG A 29 9.44 -16.89 12.98
C ARG A 29 9.18 -16.93 14.49
N PRO A 30 8.17 -17.68 14.97
CA PRO A 30 7.87 -17.77 16.41
C PRO A 30 9.00 -18.37 17.26
N ASP A 31 9.91 -19.15 16.66
CA ASP A 31 11.13 -19.66 17.29
C ASP A 31 12.25 -18.60 17.44
N GLY A 32 12.00 -17.38 16.94
CA GLY A 32 12.93 -16.25 16.97
C GLY A 32 13.88 -16.17 15.77
N GLU A 33 13.94 -17.21 14.93
CA GLU A 33 14.78 -17.24 13.73
C GLU A 33 14.30 -16.20 12.70
N ILE A 34 15.22 -15.46 12.09
CA ILE A 34 14.92 -14.63 10.91
C ILE A 34 15.13 -15.48 9.67
N VAL A 35 14.05 -15.68 8.91
CA VAL A 35 14.12 -16.29 7.57
C VAL A 35 13.87 -15.24 6.51
N TYR A 36 14.46 -15.43 5.34
CA TYR A 36 14.22 -14.54 4.21
C TYR A 36 14.08 -15.29 2.90
N LYS A 37 13.33 -14.68 1.98
CA LYS A 37 13.20 -15.12 0.59
C LYS A 37 13.70 -14.03 -0.33
N LYS A 38 14.54 -14.39 -1.31
CA LYS A 38 15.00 -13.45 -2.35
C LYS A 38 14.37 -13.79 -3.71
N THR A 39 13.92 -12.78 -4.42
CA THR A 39 13.31 -12.90 -5.75
C THR A 39 13.97 -11.90 -6.70
N TYR A 40 14.50 -12.39 -7.82
CA TYR A 40 15.06 -11.54 -8.85
C TYR A 40 13.96 -10.79 -9.60
N ILE A 41 14.13 -9.48 -9.74
CA ILE A 41 13.18 -8.62 -10.41
C ILE A 41 13.53 -8.58 -11.89
N SER A 42 12.58 -8.95 -12.75
CA SER A 42 12.76 -8.82 -14.20
C SER A 42 12.97 -7.35 -14.59
N LYS A 43 14.08 -7.07 -15.27
CA LYS A 43 14.40 -5.76 -15.87
C LYS A 43 13.53 -5.44 -17.08
N ASN A 44 12.89 -6.46 -17.68
CA ASN A 44 12.09 -6.30 -18.89
C ASN A 44 10.60 -6.21 -18.56
N ARG A 45 10.10 -4.98 -18.33
CA ARG A 45 8.69 -4.72 -18.00
C ARG A 45 7.83 -4.31 -19.19
N GLY A 46 8.22 -4.72 -20.40
CA GLY A 46 7.53 -4.35 -21.64
C GLY A 46 7.51 -2.85 -21.92
N LYS A 47 6.88 -2.44 -23.04
CA LYS A 47 6.84 -1.04 -23.48
C LYS A 47 5.90 -0.17 -22.62
N LEU A 48 4.80 -0.75 -22.12
CA LEU A 48 3.77 -0.03 -21.36
C LEU A 48 4.28 0.52 -20.01
N SER A 49 5.26 -0.14 -19.38
CA SER A 49 5.88 0.35 -18.13
C SER A 49 6.72 1.63 -18.30
N LYS A 50 6.96 2.06 -19.54
CA LYS A 50 7.74 3.28 -19.85
C LYS A 50 6.86 4.48 -20.18
N ILE A 51 5.61 4.24 -20.59
CA ILE A 51 4.69 5.30 -21.03
C ILE A 51 4.11 5.99 -19.77
N PRO A 52 4.22 7.33 -19.64
CA PRO A 52 3.57 8.06 -18.55
C PRO A 52 2.07 7.72 -18.44
N PHE A 53 1.53 7.79 -17.22
CA PHE A 53 0.15 7.35 -16.87
C PHE A 53 -0.09 5.84 -16.99
N PHE A 54 0.25 5.17 -18.10
CA PHE A 54 0.08 3.72 -18.22
C PHE A 54 1.03 2.95 -17.31
N ARG A 55 2.26 3.45 -17.11
CA ARG A 55 3.22 2.83 -16.20
C ARG A 55 2.72 2.75 -14.76
N GLY A 56 1.93 3.72 -14.30
CA GLY A 56 1.40 3.70 -12.94
C GLY A 56 0.46 2.52 -12.71
N ALA A 57 -0.40 2.22 -13.69
CA ALA A 57 -1.26 1.04 -13.66
C ALA A 57 -0.46 -0.26 -13.65
N VAL A 58 0.57 -0.37 -14.51
CA VAL A 58 1.46 -1.55 -14.54
C VAL A 58 2.18 -1.72 -13.20
N MET A 59 2.74 -0.64 -12.65
CA MET A 59 3.46 -0.69 -11.37
C MET A 59 2.53 -1.04 -10.21
N LEU A 60 1.29 -0.53 -10.22
CA LEU A 60 0.29 -0.86 -9.21
C LEU A 60 -0.08 -2.34 -9.29
N PHE A 61 -0.36 -2.86 -10.48
CA PHE A 61 -0.70 -4.26 -10.66
C PHE A 61 0.44 -5.18 -10.23
N ASP A 62 1.68 -4.89 -10.67
CA ASP A 62 2.87 -5.63 -10.27
C ASP A 62 3.00 -5.63 -8.74
N SER A 63 2.91 -4.46 -8.10
CA SER A 63 3.01 -4.33 -6.64
C SER A 63 1.88 -5.04 -5.89
N LEU A 64 0.66 -5.06 -6.40
CA LEU A 64 -0.46 -5.79 -5.80
C LEU A 64 -0.24 -7.31 -5.85
N VAL A 65 0.16 -7.84 -7.02
CA VAL A 65 0.43 -9.27 -7.18
C VAL A 65 1.60 -9.72 -6.31
N MET A 66 2.69 -8.94 -6.28
CA MET A 66 3.82 -9.21 -5.39
C MET A 66 3.39 -9.10 -3.92
N GLY A 67 2.70 -8.03 -3.54
CA GLY A 67 2.24 -7.80 -2.16
C GLY A 67 1.41 -8.96 -1.63
N ILE A 68 0.48 -9.51 -2.43
CA ILE A 68 -0.31 -10.69 -2.04
C ILE A 68 0.59 -11.91 -1.83
N LYS A 69 1.51 -12.18 -2.77
CA LYS A 69 2.44 -13.33 -2.65
C LYS A 69 3.31 -13.24 -1.40
N GLU A 70 3.88 -12.07 -1.14
CA GLU A 70 4.78 -11.87 -0.01
C GLU A 70 4.03 -11.85 1.33
N LEU A 71 2.78 -11.35 1.36
CA LEU A 71 1.91 -11.48 2.52
C LEU A 71 1.58 -12.95 2.82
N THR A 72 1.22 -13.75 1.81
CA THR A 72 0.98 -15.18 1.99
C THR A 72 2.23 -15.91 2.46
N PHE A 73 3.40 -15.61 1.88
CA PHE A 73 4.67 -16.14 2.35
C PHE A 73 4.91 -15.80 3.83
N SER A 74 4.73 -14.54 4.22
CA SER A 74 4.95 -14.10 5.60
C SER A 74 3.98 -14.73 6.59
N ALA A 75 2.71 -14.90 6.20
CA ALA A 75 1.70 -15.58 7.00
C ALA A 75 2.12 -17.03 7.27
N ASN A 76 2.53 -17.75 6.23
CA ASN A 76 2.93 -19.15 6.35
C ASN A 76 4.22 -19.34 7.16
N GLN A 77 5.17 -18.40 7.07
CA GLN A 77 6.39 -18.46 7.90
C GLN A 77 6.14 -18.08 9.36
N SER A 78 5.10 -17.30 9.63
CA SER A 78 4.68 -16.93 10.99
C SER A 78 3.93 -18.07 11.69
N GLU A 79 3.55 -19.13 10.98
CA GLU A 79 2.87 -20.29 11.54
C GLU A 79 3.79 -21.51 11.66
N MET A 80 3.81 -22.13 12.85
CA MET A 80 4.65 -23.31 13.12
C MET A 80 3.98 -24.63 12.70
N GLU A 81 2.66 -24.67 12.64
CA GLU A 81 1.90 -25.85 12.25
C GLU A 81 1.60 -25.81 10.75
N GLU A 82 2.12 -26.80 9.99
CA GLU A 82 1.90 -26.88 8.53
C GLU A 82 0.41 -26.92 8.16
N GLU A 83 -0.43 -27.55 8.99
CA GLU A 83 -1.89 -27.62 8.78
C GLU A 83 -2.59 -26.25 8.87
N LYS A 84 -1.97 -25.26 9.53
CA LYS A 84 -2.49 -23.89 9.65
C LYS A 84 -1.98 -22.96 8.55
N GLN A 85 -1.06 -23.42 7.69
CA GLN A 85 -0.57 -22.62 6.58
C GLN A 85 -1.67 -22.43 5.52
N LEU A 86 -1.75 -21.21 4.99
CA LEU A 86 -2.76 -20.87 4.00
C LEU A 86 -2.46 -21.58 2.67
N SER A 87 -3.39 -22.42 2.23
CA SER A 87 -3.40 -22.95 0.88
C SER A 87 -3.59 -21.83 -0.14
N HIS A 88 -3.10 -22.02 -1.37
CA HIS A 88 -3.32 -21.07 -2.46
C HIS A 88 -4.82 -20.77 -2.68
N LYS A 89 -5.68 -21.80 -2.54
CA LYS A 89 -7.14 -21.63 -2.68
C LYS A 89 -7.71 -20.78 -1.57
N GLU A 90 -7.26 -20.95 -0.33
CA GLU A 90 -7.71 -20.19 0.83
C GLU A 90 -7.26 -18.73 0.75
N ALA A 91 -5.99 -18.49 0.37
CA ALA A 91 -5.48 -17.15 0.14
C ALA A 91 -6.30 -16.39 -0.92
N VAL A 92 -6.64 -17.05 -2.03
CA VAL A 92 -7.50 -16.47 -3.08
C VAL A 92 -8.91 -16.20 -2.56
N LEU A 93 -9.53 -17.15 -1.84
CA LEU A 93 -10.88 -16.98 -1.31
C LEU A 93 -10.96 -15.83 -0.30
N THR A 94 -10.01 -15.76 0.63
CA THR A 94 -9.90 -14.66 1.62
C THR A 94 -9.68 -13.33 0.94
N THR A 95 -8.87 -13.28 -0.12
CA THR A 95 -8.66 -12.07 -0.92
C THR A 95 -9.96 -11.62 -1.61
N ILE A 96 -10.71 -12.54 -2.22
CA ILE A 96 -12.00 -12.25 -2.86
C ILE A 96 -13.02 -11.76 -1.82
N GLY A 97 -13.12 -12.43 -0.68
CA GLY A 97 -14.01 -12.03 0.42
C GLY A 97 -13.69 -10.64 0.95
N SER A 98 -12.40 -10.34 1.17
CA SER A 98 -11.92 -9.02 1.62
C SER A 98 -12.21 -7.93 0.59
N LEU A 99 -12.04 -8.22 -0.69
CA LEU A 99 -12.36 -7.30 -1.78
C LEU A 99 -13.87 -7.03 -1.86
N ALA A 100 -14.70 -8.07 -1.75
CA ALA A 100 -16.16 -7.92 -1.74
C ALA A 100 -16.63 -7.07 -0.56
N LEU A 101 -16.08 -7.30 0.64
CA LEU A 101 -16.36 -6.50 1.83
C LEU A 101 -15.92 -5.04 1.63
N GLY A 102 -14.74 -4.81 1.06
CA GLY A 102 -14.26 -3.48 0.72
C GLY A 102 -15.15 -2.75 -0.29
N ILE A 103 -15.62 -3.43 -1.34
CA ILE A 103 -16.58 -2.88 -2.30
C ILE A 103 -17.90 -2.53 -1.59
N GLY A 104 -18.40 -3.42 -0.74
CA GLY A 104 -19.58 -3.17 0.08
C GLY A 104 -19.43 -1.89 0.92
N LEU A 105 -18.39 -1.83 1.74
CA LEU A 105 -18.18 -0.77 2.71
C LEU A 105 -17.84 0.59 2.08
N PHE A 106 -16.94 0.62 1.08
CA PHE A 106 -16.39 1.89 0.54
C PHE A 106 -17.07 2.37 -0.74
N ILE A 107 -17.84 1.52 -1.42
CA ILE A 107 -18.51 1.88 -2.68
C ILE A 107 -20.03 1.81 -2.52
N VAL A 108 -20.55 0.66 -2.09
CA VAL A 108 -22.01 0.44 -2.06
C VAL A 108 -22.67 1.26 -0.95
N VAL A 109 -22.20 1.16 0.29
CA VAL A 109 -22.82 1.86 1.43
C VAL A 109 -22.85 3.39 1.24
N PRO A 110 -21.74 4.08 0.89
CA PRO A 110 -21.78 5.53 0.64
C PRO A 110 -22.75 5.92 -0.48
N SER A 111 -22.82 5.12 -1.55
CA SER A 111 -23.72 5.37 -2.68
C SER A 111 -25.19 5.19 -2.28
N LEU A 112 -25.52 4.21 -1.44
CA LEU A 112 -26.88 3.99 -0.95
C LEU A 112 -27.31 5.12 0.00
N LEU A 113 -26.43 5.51 0.93
CA LEU A 113 -26.70 6.62 1.87
C LEU A 113 -26.87 7.96 1.15
N GLY A 114 -25.97 8.27 0.20
CA GLY A 114 -26.07 9.47 -0.62
C GLY A 114 -27.37 9.53 -1.42
N GLY A 115 -27.73 8.43 -2.10
CA GLY A 115 -28.96 8.35 -2.88
C GLY A 115 -30.25 8.37 -2.04
N PHE A 116 -30.21 7.84 -0.81
CA PHE A 116 -31.35 7.84 0.11
C PHE A 116 -31.61 9.21 0.72
N LEU A 117 -30.56 9.91 1.16
CA LEU A 117 -30.66 11.22 1.83
C LEU A 117 -30.91 12.37 0.85
N PHE A 118 -30.32 12.32 -0.34
CA PHE A 118 -30.41 13.38 -1.35
C PHE A 118 -31.01 12.87 -2.66
N LYS A 119 -32.26 12.37 -2.61
CA LYS A 119 -32.95 11.74 -3.75
C LYS A 119 -33.04 12.63 -5.00
N ASN A 120 -33.27 13.92 -4.80
CA ASN A 120 -33.51 14.89 -5.89
C ASN A 120 -32.32 15.82 -6.14
N ASP A 121 -31.28 15.74 -5.32
CA ASP A 121 -30.12 16.62 -5.40
C ASP A 121 -28.84 15.81 -5.62
N ARG A 122 -28.47 15.69 -6.90
CA ARG A 122 -27.31 14.88 -7.32
C ARG A 122 -25.99 15.44 -6.81
N LEU A 123 -25.88 16.77 -6.72
CA LEU A 123 -24.65 17.41 -6.26
C LEU A 123 -24.40 17.01 -4.81
N HIS A 124 -25.40 17.20 -3.95
CA HIS A 124 -25.30 16.87 -2.53
C HIS A 124 -25.17 15.36 -2.29
N ALA A 125 -25.85 14.52 -3.09
CA ALA A 125 -25.68 13.07 -3.04
C ALA A 125 -24.23 12.64 -3.32
N ASN A 126 -23.61 13.21 -4.37
CA ASN A 126 -22.24 12.88 -4.77
C ASN A 126 -21.20 13.43 -3.78
N LEU A 127 -21.40 14.64 -3.27
CA LEU A 127 -20.54 15.21 -2.22
C LEU A 127 -20.60 14.38 -0.94
N LEU A 128 -21.80 13.93 -0.55
CA LEU A 128 -21.95 13.03 0.60
C LEU A 128 -21.29 11.68 0.34
N GLU A 129 -21.47 11.07 -0.84
CA GLU A 129 -20.80 9.81 -1.21
C GLU A 129 -19.27 9.94 -1.08
N ALA A 130 -18.70 11.03 -1.58
CA ALA A 130 -17.27 11.33 -1.48
C ALA A 130 -16.80 11.53 -0.02
N ALA A 131 -17.54 12.31 0.76
CA ALA A 131 -17.24 12.56 2.17
C ALA A 131 -17.31 11.28 3.01
N LEU A 132 -18.37 10.48 2.82
CA LEU A 132 -18.54 9.21 3.50
C LEU A 132 -17.45 8.20 3.13
N ARG A 133 -17.02 8.14 1.87
CA ARG A 133 -15.92 7.27 1.45
C ARG A 133 -14.62 7.62 2.18
N LEU A 134 -14.27 8.91 2.23
CA LEU A 134 -13.07 9.37 2.96
C LEU A 134 -13.21 9.11 4.47
N LEU A 135 -14.37 9.42 5.04
CA LEU A 135 -14.66 9.19 6.46
C LEU A 135 -14.53 7.71 6.82
N PHE A 136 -15.21 6.82 6.09
CA PHE A 136 -15.15 5.39 6.33
C PHE A 136 -13.76 4.84 6.15
N PHE A 137 -13.00 5.31 5.16
CA PHE A 137 -11.61 4.90 4.97
C PHE A 137 -10.74 5.23 6.19
N VAL A 138 -10.79 6.48 6.66
CA VAL A 138 -10.01 6.90 7.83
C VAL A 138 -10.49 6.19 9.10
N LEU A 139 -11.82 6.10 9.28
CA LEU A 139 -12.44 5.45 10.43
C LEU A 139 -12.09 3.96 10.49
N TYR A 140 -12.15 3.26 9.36
CA TYR A 140 -11.79 1.85 9.26
C TYR A 140 -10.33 1.62 9.68
N ILE A 141 -9.39 2.38 9.10
CA ILE A 141 -7.96 2.28 9.45
C ILE A 141 -7.73 2.60 10.94
N TRP A 142 -8.42 3.61 11.47
CA TRP A 142 -8.34 3.95 12.88
C TRP A 142 -8.88 2.84 13.78
N ILE A 143 -10.01 2.22 13.45
CA ILE A 143 -10.59 1.10 14.23
C ILE A 143 -9.65 -0.11 14.23
N ILE A 144 -9.16 -0.54 13.06
CA ILE A 144 -8.28 -1.71 13.01
C ILE A 144 -6.93 -1.45 13.69
N SER A 145 -6.49 -0.18 13.81
CA SER A 145 -5.27 0.19 14.51
C SER A 145 -5.26 -0.13 16.01
N PHE A 146 -6.42 -0.51 16.58
CA PHE A 146 -6.51 -1.00 17.96
C PHE A 146 -6.23 -2.51 18.10
N SER A 147 -6.22 -3.27 16.99
CA SER A 147 -5.87 -4.68 17.01
C SER A 147 -4.36 -4.85 17.20
N LYS A 148 -3.94 -5.77 18.09
CA LYS A 148 -2.52 -6.05 18.35
C LYS A 148 -1.77 -6.52 17.11
N GLU A 149 -2.39 -7.37 16.29
CA GLU A 149 -1.82 -7.89 15.04
C GLU A 149 -1.56 -6.75 14.04
N VAL A 150 -2.52 -5.84 13.90
CA VAL A 150 -2.39 -4.69 13.00
C VAL A 150 -1.37 -3.70 13.53
N GLN A 151 -1.33 -3.46 14.85
CA GLN A 151 -0.28 -2.64 15.47
C GLN A 151 1.10 -3.20 15.19
N ARG A 152 1.28 -4.52 15.29
CA ARG A 152 2.54 -5.20 14.98
C ARG A 152 2.95 -4.98 13.53
N VAL A 153 2.03 -5.10 12.56
CA VAL A 153 2.30 -4.75 11.15
C VAL A 153 2.66 -3.26 11.00
N PHE A 154 1.98 -2.35 11.70
CA PHE A 154 2.32 -0.92 11.67
C PHE A 154 3.67 -0.58 12.30
N GLN A 155 4.16 -1.39 13.24
CA GLN A 155 5.52 -1.27 13.76
C GLN A 155 6.54 -1.73 12.72
N TYR A 156 6.34 -2.87 12.05
CA TYR A 156 7.20 -3.29 10.94
C TYR A 156 7.20 -2.28 9.79
N HIS A 157 6.08 -1.58 9.57
CA HIS A 157 6.01 -0.45 8.63
C HIS A 157 6.87 0.73 9.10
N GLY A 158 6.86 1.05 10.39
CA GLY A 158 7.81 1.99 10.98
C GLY A 158 9.27 1.55 10.81
N ALA A 159 9.56 0.26 10.98
CA ALA A 159 10.89 -0.32 10.80
C ALA A 159 11.37 -0.24 9.35
N GLU A 160 10.48 -0.46 8.38
CA GLU A 160 10.75 -0.29 6.95
C GLU A 160 11.19 1.14 6.64
N HIS A 161 10.40 2.13 7.05
CA HIS A 161 10.72 3.54 6.83
C HIS A 161 12.05 3.95 7.48
N LYS A 162 12.28 3.54 8.74
CA LYS A 162 13.52 3.86 9.48
C LYS A 162 14.77 3.23 8.84
N SER A 163 14.66 2.00 8.35
CA SER A 163 15.76 1.31 7.67
C SER A 163 16.09 1.97 6.33
N ILE A 164 15.06 2.39 5.59
CA ILE A 164 15.23 3.13 4.33
C ILE A 164 15.90 4.49 4.57
N TYR A 165 15.47 5.27 5.58
CA TYR A 165 16.14 6.53 5.91
C TYR A 165 17.62 6.33 6.23
N THR A 166 17.94 5.28 7.00
CA THR A 166 19.33 4.94 7.33
C THR A 166 20.17 4.73 6.09
N TYR A 167 19.63 3.98 5.12
CA TYR A 167 20.28 3.76 3.84
C TYR A 167 20.41 5.04 3.00
N GLU A 168 19.37 5.86 2.95
CA GLU A 168 19.35 7.10 2.17
C GLU A 168 20.36 8.13 2.64
N GLU A 169 20.58 8.19 3.95
CA GLU A 169 21.58 9.03 4.60
C GLU A 169 23.00 8.43 4.57
N GLY A 170 23.15 7.21 4.01
CA GLY A 170 24.44 6.55 3.85
C GLY A 170 25.07 6.10 5.17
N LEU A 171 24.27 5.91 6.22
CA LEU A 171 24.73 5.33 7.47
C LEU A 171 24.79 3.80 7.37
N GLU A 172 25.57 3.19 8.26
CA GLU A 172 25.62 1.75 8.39
C GLU A 172 24.24 1.20 8.80
N LEU A 173 23.80 0.15 8.09
CA LEU A 173 22.52 -0.52 8.32
C LEU A 173 22.54 -1.35 9.60
N THR A 174 22.38 -0.66 10.73
CA THR A 174 22.26 -1.24 12.07
C THR A 174 20.97 -0.76 12.75
N PRO A 175 20.35 -1.59 13.62
CA PRO A 175 19.13 -1.20 14.34
C PRO A 175 19.28 0.10 15.13
N GLU A 176 20.46 0.35 15.70
CA GLU A 176 20.77 1.55 16.48
C GLU A 176 20.75 2.82 15.62
N ASN A 177 21.23 2.73 14.38
CA ASN A 177 21.17 3.85 13.44
C ASN A 177 19.74 4.06 12.93
N ALA A 178 19.02 2.98 12.62
CA ALA A 178 17.63 3.05 12.17
C ALA A 178 16.69 3.65 13.20
N LYS A 179 16.86 3.31 14.48
CA LYS A 179 16.02 3.81 15.58
C LYS A 179 15.92 5.33 15.65
N LYS A 180 16.97 6.05 15.21
CA LYS A 180 17.07 7.52 15.25
C LYS A 180 16.12 8.24 14.29
N TYR A 181 15.64 7.56 13.25
CA TYR A 181 14.80 8.15 12.23
C TYR A 181 13.31 8.15 12.60
N THR A 182 12.54 8.98 11.91
CA THR A 182 11.07 9.02 12.07
C THR A 182 10.40 7.84 11.36
N THR A 183 9.23 7.43 11.84
CA THR A 183 8.37 6.48 11.13
C THR A 183 7.62 7.11 9.96
N LEU A 184 7.73 8.41 9.71
CA LEU A 184 7.01 9.09 8.63
C LEU A 184 7.89 9.23 7.38
N HIS A 185 7.46 8.66 6.26
CA HIS A 185 8.23 8.64 5.03
C HIS A 185 7.43 9.23 3.85
N PRO A 186 7.95 10.24 3.13
CA PRO A 186 7.20 10.91 2.06
C PRO A 186 6.96 10.04 0.83
N ARG A 187 7.71 8.94 0.70
CA ARG A 187 7.61 7.98 -0.42
C ARG A 187 6.70 6.78 -0.14
N CYS A 188 6.05 6.73 1.01
CA CYS A 188 5.24 5.61 1.45
C CYS A 188 4.02 5.31 0.54
N GLY A 189 3.72 4.03 0.31
CA GLY A 189 2.56 3.56 -0.45
C GLY A 189 1.20 3.88 0.20
N THR A 190 1.13 4.10 1.52
CA THR A 190 -0.13 4.54 2.16
C THR A 190 -0.57 5.92 1.70
N SER A 191 0.39 6.80 1.38
CA SER A 191 0.10 8.10 0.77
C SER A 191 -0.40 7.92 -0.67
N PHE A 192 0.09 6.91 -1.39
CA PHE A 192 -0.40 6.57 -2.73
C PHE A 192 -1.87 6.12 -2.72
N LEU A 193 -2.29 5.26 -1.79
CA LEU A 193 -3.70 4.84 -1.67
C LEU A 193 -4.64 6.02 -1.44
N LEU A 194 -4.26 6.96 -0.55
CA LEU A 194 -5.04 8.16 -0.31
C LEU A 194 -5.13 9.05 -1.56
N ILE A 195 -4.01 9.24 -2.28
CA ILE A 195 -4.00 9.99 -3.55
C ILE A 195 -4.91 9.33 -4.59
N VAL A 196 -4.82 8.00 -4.77
CA VAL A 196 -5.71 7.25 -5.67
C VAL A 196 -7.16 7.51 -5.34
N MET A 197 -7.54 7.47 -4.05
CA MET A 197 -8.91 7.72 -3.62
C MET A 197 -9.37 9.15 -3.89
N LEU A 198 -8.53 10.16 -3.62
CA LEU A 198 -8.86 11.57 -3.88
C LEU A 198 -9.00 11.84 -5.38
N ILE A 199 -8.08 11.32 -6.20
CA ILE A 199 -8.16 11.44 -7.66
C ILE A 199 -9.38 10.70 -8.19
N ALA A 200 -9.71 9.52 -7.66
CA ALA A 200 -10.92 8.79 -8.02
C ALA A 200 -12.19 9.60 -7.72
N ILE A 201 -12.28 10.24 -6.55
CA ILE A 201 -13.41 11.10 -6.21
C ILE A 201 -13.56 12.24 -7.23
N ILE A 202 -12.47 12.93 -7.57
CA ILE A 202 -12.49 14.04 -8.53
C ILE A 202 -12.91 13.55 -9.92
N VAL A 203 -12.27 12.49 -10.42
CA VAL A 203 -12.53 11.94 -11.76
C VAL A 203 -13.96 11.42 -11.88
N PHE A 204 -14.44 10.63 -10.91
CA PHE A 204 -15.81 10.10 -10.97
C PHE A 204 -16.86 11.17 -10.71
N SER A 205 -16.58 12.18 -9.88
CA SER A 205 -17.49 13.32 -9.72
C SER A 205 -17.63 14.12 -11.01
N ALA A 206 -16.55 14.30 -11.77
CA ALA A 206 -16.60 14.95 -13.08
C ALA A 206 -17.34 14.09 -14.12
N LEU A 207 -17.10 12.77 -14.14
CA LEU A 207 -17.81 11.86 -15.05
C LEU A 207 -19.32 11.81 -14.75
N ASP A 208 -19.71 11.76 -13.49
CA ASP A 208 -21.12 11.77 -13.07
C ASP A 208 -21.82 13.11 -13.40
N PHE A 209 -21.06 14.20 -13.52
CA PHE A 209 -21.56 15.51 -13.97
C PHE A 209 -21.74 15.58 -15.49
N ILE A 210 -20.80 15.02 -16.25
CA ILE A 210 -20.78 15.08 -17.72
C ILE A 210 -21.74 14.04 -18.35
N LEU A 211 -21.79 12.83 -17.80
CA LEU A 211 -22.56 11.73 -18.38
C LEU A 211 -24.02 11.79 -17.93
N PRO A 212 -24.99 11.67 -18.87
CA PRO A 212 -26.39 11.62 -18.51
C PRO A 212 -26.69 10.37 -17.67
N PRO A 213 -27.56 10.48 -16.66
CA PRO A 213 -27.95 9.33 -15.85
C PRO A 213 -28.69 8.30 -16.72
N PRO A 214 -28.31 7.02 -16.68
CA PRO A 214 -29.09 5.99 -17.34
C PRO A 214 -30.48 5.84 -16.68
N SER A 215 -31.46 5.43 -17.49
CA SER A 215 -32.89 5.41 -17.14
C SER A 215 -33.27 4.35 -16.10
N THR A 216 -32.50 3.27 -15.96
CA THR A 216 -32.79 2.15 -15.05
C THR A 216 -31.71 1.99 -13.99
N ILE A 217 -32.09 1.62 -12.75
CA ILE A 217 -31.17 1.39 -11.62
C ILE A 217 -30.06 0.38 -11.96
N TYR A 218 -30.39 -0.70 -12.67
CA TYR A 218 -29.42 -1.72 -13.10
C TYR A 218 -28.41 -1.17 -14.10
N MET A 219 -28.85 -0.38 -15.09
CA MET A 219 -27.93 0.29 -16.02
C MET A 219 -27.08 1.34 -15.31
N LYS A 220 -27.62 2.03 -14.29
CA LYS A 220 -26.85 2.96 -13.46
C LYS A 220 -25.75 2.27 -12.68
N LEU A 221 -26.04 1.14 -12.05
CA LEU A 221 -25.05 0.33 -11.35
C LEU A 221 -24.01 -0.25 -12.31
N PHE A 222 -24.45 -0.83 -13.42
CA PHE A 222 -23.56 -1.42 -14.43
C PHE A 222 -22.62 -0.40 -15.05
N THR A 223 -23.15 0.73 -15.54
CA THR A 223 -22.32 1.80 -16.12
C THR A 223 -21.32 2.37 -15.11
N ARG A 224 -21.74 2.61 -13.84
CA ARG A 224 -20.81 3.04 -12.78
C ARG A 224 -19.69 2.03 -12.55
N VAL A 225 -20.00 0.74 -12.46
CA VAL A 225 -18.98 -0.30 -12.24
C VAL A 225 -18.04 -0.40 -13.43
N VAL A 226 -18.57 -0.47 -14.66
CA VAL A 226 -17.77 -0.56 -15.89
C VAL A 226 -16.86 0.66 -16.06
N LEU A 227 -17.40 1.87 -15.90
CA LEU A 227 -16.60 3.10 -15.97
C LEU A 227 -15.52 3.13 -14.89
N ARG A 228 -15.83 2.68 -13.67
CA ARG A 228 -14.84 2.61 -12.59
C ARG A 228 -13.69 1.67 -12.92
N ILE A 229 -13.99 0.48 -13.45
CA ILE A 229 -12.98 -0.49 -13.87
C ILE A 229 -12.14 0.09 -15.03
N LEU A 230 -12.80 0.69 -16.03
CA LEU A 230 -12.15 1.23 -17.22
C LEU A 230 -11.23 2.42 -16.90
N PHE A 231 -11.63 3.31 -15.98
CA PHE A 231 -10.85 4.48 -15.60
C PHE A 231 -9.84 4.22 -14.48
N MET A 232 -9.90 3.06 -13.82
CA MET A 232 -8.96 2.72 -12.74
C MET A 232 -7.48 2.77 -13.18
N PRO A 233 -7.08 2.26 -14.37
CA PRO A 233 -5.71 2.42 -14.86
C PRO A 233 -5.29 3.88 -15.02
N ILE A 234 -6.19 4.75 -15.50
CA ILE A 234 -5.92 6.18 -15.68
C ILE A 234 -5.74 6.85 -14.32
N ILE A 235 -6.62 6.57 -13.37
CA ILE A 235 -6.55 7.10 -11.99
C ILE A 235 -5.25 6.66 -11.32
N ALA A 236 -4.90 5.36 -11.40
CA ALA A 236 -3.65 4.82 -10.87
C ALA A 236 -2.43 5.49 -11.53
N GLY A 237 -2.51 5.73 -12.84
CA GLY A 237 -1.52 6.47 -13.60
C GLY A 237 -1.28 7.88 -13.07
N ILE A 238 -2.35 8.67 -12.96
CA ILE A 238 -2.30 10.05 -12.45
C ILE A 238 -1.77 10.05 -11.01
N ALA A 239 -2.30 9.19 -10.14
CA ALA A 239 -1.87 9.09 -8.76
C ALA A 239 -0.37 8.74 -8.64
N TYR A 240 0.12 7.87 -9.51
CA TYR A 240 1.53 7.47 -9.52
C TYR A 240 2.43 8.64 -9.93
N GLU A 241 2.05 9.39 -10.96
CA GLU A 241 2.81 10.59 -11.38
C GLU A 241 2.81 11.66 -10.30
N ILE A 242 1.67 11.90 -9.65
CA ILE A 242 1.57 12.84 -8.52
C ILE A 242 2.48 12.39 -7.38
N GLN A 243 2.39 11.13 -6.95
CA GLN A 243 3.20 10.60 -5.85
C GLN A 243 4.71 10.64 -6.17
N ARG A 244 5.07 10.33 -7.43
CA ARG A 244 6.45 10.41 -7.89
C ARG A 244 6.96 11.85 -7.95
N TYR A 245 6.10 12.80 -8.31
CA TYR A 245 6.45 14.21 -8.34
C TYR A 245 6.63 14.76 -6.92
N THR A 246 5.66 14.50 -6.03
CA THR A 246 5.66 15.02 -4.66
C THR A 246 6.85 14.50 -3.86
N SER A 247 7.17 13.22 -3.98
CA SER A 247 8.34 12.61 -3.33
C SER A 247 9.70 13.19 -3.74
N ARG A 248 9.79 13.86 -4.89
CA ARG A 248 11.04 14.45 -5.41
C ARG A 248 11.17 15.95 -5.19
N HIS A 249 10.08 16.62 -4.82
CA HIS A 249 10.03 18.09 -4.76
C HIS A 249 9.51 18.60 -3.42
N LEU A 250 9.81 17.88 -2.33
CA LEU A 250 9.43 18.25 -0.97
C LEU A 250 10.10 19.54 -0.49
N ASP A 251 11.03 20.11 -1.24
CA ASP A 251 11.60 21.44 -1.02
C ASP A 251 10.54 22.55 -1.16
N LYS A 252 9.51 22.35 -1.99
CA LYS A 252 8.49 23.36 -2.28
C LYS A 252 7.32 23.28 -1.30
N LEU A 253 6.91 24.44 -0.75
CA LEU A 253 5.83 24.53 0.22
C LEU A 253 4.51 23.93 -0.29
N TRP A 254 4.13 24.22 -1.53
CA TRP A 254 2.89 23.70 -2.12
C TRP A 254 2.93 22.18 -2.32
N VAL A 255 4.10 21.60 -2.60
CA VAL A 255 4.27 20.15 -2.69
C VAL A 255 4.11 19.50 -1.32
N ARG A 256 4.65 20.12 -0.26
CA ARG A 256 4.44 19.66 1.12
C ARG A 256 2.96 19.65 1.50
N MET A 257 2.20 20.65 1.08
CA MET A 257 0.74 20.69 1.33
C MET A 257 0.02 19.51 0.67
N ILE A 258 0.40 19.14 -0.56
CA ILE A 258 -0.18 17.98 -1.26
C ILE A 258 0.21 16.66 -0.57
N ALA A 259 1.43 16.55 -0.07
CA ALA A 259 1.91 15.35 0.64
C ALA A 259 1.38 15.22 2.08
N ALA A 260 0.98 16.33 2.71
CA ALA A 260 0.61 16.38 4.12
C ALA A 260 -0.51 15.41 4.53
N PRO A 261 -1.62 15.26 3.77
CA PRO A 261 -2.67 14.30 4.11
C PRO A 261 -2.15 12.85 4.19
N GLY A 262 -1.24 12.48 3.28
CA GLY A 262 -0.60 11.16 3.29
C GLY A 262 0.28 10.97 4.53
N MET A 263 1.03 12.00 4.92
CA MET A 263 1.85 11.98 6.14
C MET A 263 1.00 11.93 7.42
N TRP A 264 -0.19 12.53 7.43
CA TRP A 264 -1.12 12.42 8.56
C TRP A 264 -1.68 11.01 8.71
N LEU A 265 -2.02 10.36 7.60
CA LEU A 265 -2.48 8.97 7.61
C LEU A 265 -1.41 8.04 8.20
N GLN A 266 -0.14 8.29 7.90
CA GLN A 266 0.99 7.55 8.46
C GLN A 266 1.10 7.65 9.99
N LYS A 267 0.58 8.71 10.62
CA LYS A 267 0.51 8.77 12.10
C LYS A 267 -0.42 7.71 12.70
N ILE A 268 -1.31 7.15 11.89
CA ILE A 268 -2.18 6.03 12.27
C ILE A 268 -1.56 4.70 11.81
N THR A 269 -1.07 4.65 10.57
CA THR A 269 -0.60 3.41 9.91
C THR A 269 0.87 3.06 10.14
N THR A 270 1.58 3.83 10.94
CA THR A 270 2.94 3.52 11.40
C THR A 270 3.01 3.62 12.92
N LYS A 271 3.84 2.77 13.53
CA LYS A 271 4.12 2.76 14.97
C LYS A 271 5.62 2.62 15.19
N GLU A 272 6.08 3.02 16.37
CA GLU A 272 7.48 2.88 16.76
C GLU A 272 7.85 1.39 16.88
N PRO A 273 8.83 0.90 16.10
CA PRO A 273 9.28 -0.48 16.18
C PRO A 273 10.22 -0.72 17.36
N ASP A 274 10.29 -1.97 17.81
CA ASP A 274 11.35 -2.45 18.69
C ASP A 274 12.65 -2.76 17.90
N MET A 275 13.72 -3.12 18.62
CA MET A 275 15.02 -3.44 18.00
C MET A 275 14.97 -4.71 17.16
N GLU A 276 14.15 -5.69 17.54
CA GLU A 276 14.01 -6.96 16.83
C GLU A 276 13.32 -6.77 15.47
N GLN A 277 12.35 -5.86 15.39
CA GLN A 277 11.68 -5.46 14.16
C GLN A 277 12.59 -4.67 13.23
N LEU A 278 13.42 -3.77 13.80
CA LEU A 278 14.44 -3.04 13.04
C LEU A 278 15.49 -4.00 12.47
N GLU A 279 15.89 -5.01 13.22
CA GLU A 279 16.80 -6.06 12.74
C GLU A 279 16.22 -6.78 11.50
N VAL A 280 14.96 -7.21 11.55
CA VAL A 280 14.30 -7.87 10.40
C VAL A 280 14.24 -6.95 9.18
N ALA A 281 13.87 -5.68 9.37
CA ALA A 281 13.81 -4.70 8.28
C ALA A 281 15.19 -4.45 7.65
N ILE A 282 16.25 -4.44 8.44
CA ILE A 282 17.64 -4.33 7.99
C ILE A 282 18.08 -5.56 7.22
N VAL A 283 17.77 -6.77 7.71
CA VAL A 283 18.05 -8.02 6.99
C VAL A 283 17.39 -7.99 5.62
N ALA A 284 16.09 -7.66 5.56
CA ALA A 284 15.38 -7.53 4.29
C ALA A 284 16.06 -6.53 3.35
N LEU A 285 16.48 -5.37 3.88
CA LEU A 285 17.10 -4.32 3.07
C LEU A 285 18.48 -4.74 2.55
N LYS A 286 19.33 -5.31 3.39
CA LYS A 286 20.66 -5.83 3.00
C LYS A 286 20.53 -6.88 1.90
N VAL A 287 19.64 -7.86 2.06
CA VAL A 287 19.40 -8.89 1.03
C VAL A 287 18.89 -8.26 -0.26
N ALA A 288 17.96 -7.29 -0.20
CA ALA A 288 17.47 -6.57 -1.38
C ALA A 288 18.56 -5.73 -2.09
N LEU A 289 19.61 -5.34 -1.37
CA LEU A 289 20.80 -4.67 -1.88
C LEU A 289 21.90 -5.65 -2.34
N ASN A 290 21.65 -6.96 -2.27
CA ASN A 290 22.61 -8.02 -2.56
C ASN A 290 23.83 -8.03 -1.60
N GLU A 291 23.63 -7.59 -0.36
CA GLU A 291 24.62 -7.69 0.71
C GLU A 291 24.45 -9.02 1.46
N ASN A 292 25.56 -9.54 2.00
CA ASN A 292 25.53 -10.75 2.81
C ASN A 292 24.92 -10.48 4.19
N VAL A 293 24.15 -11.46 4.69
CA VAL A 293 23.56 -11.47 6.03
C VAL A 293 23.94 -12.76 6.74
N GLU A 294 24.46 -12.66 7.96
CA GLU A 294 24.94 -13.81 8.75
C GLU A 294 23.93 -14.30 9.78
N ASN A 295 23.01 -13.41 10.21
CA ASN A 295 22.02 -13.64 11.25
C ASN A 295 20.64 -14.08 10.71
N ALA A 296 20.56 -14.56 9.47
CA ALA A 296 19.30 -14.97 8.86
C ALA A 296 19.49 -16.11 7.84
N ARG A 297 18.46 -16.94 7.69
CA ARG A 297 18.49 -18.10 6.79
C ARG A 297 17.63 -17.89 5.55
N GLU A 298 18.17 -18.21 4.37
CA GLU A 298 17.40 -18.20 3.14
C GLU A 298 16.42 -19.38 3.08
N VAL A 299 15.19 -19.12 2.68
CA VAL A 299 14.13 -20.11 2.45
C VAL A 299 13.50 -19.91 1.06
N TYR A 300 12.93 -20.98 0.50
CA TYR A 300 12.40 -21.02 -0.87
C TYR A 300 10.88 -20.81 -0.94
#